data_AF-A0AA38YZL7-F1
#
_entry.id   AF-A0AA38YZL7-F1
#
_cell.length_a   1.000
_cell.length_b   1.000
_cell.length_c   1.000
_cell.angle_alpha   90.00
_cell.angle_beta   90.00
_cell.angle_gamma   90.00
#
_symmetry.space_group_name_H-M   'P 1'
#
loop_
_entity.id
_entity.type
_entity.pdbx_description
1 polymer ?
#
loop_
_entity_poly.entity_id
_entity_poly.type
_entity_poly.pdbx_seq_one_letter_code
_entity_poly.pdbx_strand_id
1 'polypeptide(L)'
;MDLDIEALHKSHKLLTLINERQVKRTRHEETKAATLTIGYVISQGAILISISNRSALQCDDWFVPFSLSLLLGIVYMVTFWEAVNRWYHLQYHLEVNDLDAEALLLQIHHPHSQLPDQQPLEPDAVRLMRRRSFIGVLILALLGFQGVMLYACRSFLCHGL
;
A
#
# COMPACT_ATOMS: atom_id res chain seq x y z
N MET A 1 19.32 -38.19 18.99
CA MET A 1 19.37 -37.88 17.54
C MET A 1 17.97 -37.67 16.99
N ASP A 2 16.99 -38.52 17.33
CA ASP A 2 15.59 -38.34 16.89
C ASP A 2 14.90 -37.05 17.38
N LEU A 3 15.25 -36.58 18.58
CA LEU A 3 14.65 -35.37 19.17
C LEU A 3 14.97 -34.08 18.38
N ASP A 4 16.16 -34.01 17.77
CA ASP A 4 16.58 -32.85 16.95
C ASP A 4 15.85 -32.81 15.60
N ILE A 5 15.59 -33.98 15.00
CA ILE A 5 14.90 -34.06 13.70
C ILE A 5 13.43 -33.66 13.85
N GLU A 6 12.78 -34.06 14.94
CA GLU A 6 11.39 -33.68 15.21
C GLU A 6 11.25 -32.19 15.54
N ALA A 7 12.20 -31.62 16.30
CA ALA A 7 12.25 -30.19 16.57
C ALA A 7 12.48 -29.38 15.28
N LEU A 8 13.40 -29.82 14.41
CA LEU A 8 13.70 -29.18 13.13
C LEU A 8 12.48 -29.22 12.18
N HIS A 9 11.80 -30.35 12.11
CA HIS A 9 10.60 -30.51 11.29
C HIS A 9 9.45 -29.61 11.77
N LYS A 10 9.29 -29.46 13.09
CA LYS A 10 8.28 -28.58 13.69
C LYS A 10 8.57 -27.11 13.41
N SER A 11 9.82 -26.68 13.53
CA SER A 11 10.24 -25.31 13.21
C SER A 11 10.05 -24.98 11.74
N HIS A 12 10.40 -25.90 10.82
CA HIS A 12 10.18 -25.70 9.39
C HIS A 12 8.67 -25.57 9.07
N LYS A 13 7.82 -26.41 9.66
CA LYS A 13 6.35 -26.31 9.50
C LYS A 13 5.78 -25.00 10.05
N LEU A 14 6.33 -24.49 11.15
CA LEU A 14 5.91 -23.21 11.71
C LEU A 14 6.28 -22.06 10.77
N LEU A 15 7.51 -22.04 10.25
CA LEU A 15 7.99 -21.03 9.31
C LEU A 15 7.14 -20.99 8.03
N THR A 16 6.84 -22.15 7.45
CA THR A 16 6.03 -22.20 6.21
C THR A 16 4.61 -21.70 6.45
N LEU A 17 4.00 -22.05 7.59
CA LEU A 17 2.66 -21.61 7.95
C LEU A 17 2.59 -20.10 8.24
N ILE A 18 3.63 -19.54 8.88
CA ILE A 18 3.76 -18.10 9.08
C ILE A 18 3.91 -17.40 7.73
N ASN A 19 4.84 -17.86 6.87
CA ASN A 19 5.07 -17.30 5.55
C ASN A 19 3.79 -17.32 4.69
N GLU A 20 3.07 -18.44 4.65
CA GLU A 20 1.84 -18.56 3.87
C GLU A 20 0.75 -17.59 4.34
N ARG A 21 0.61 -17.43 5.67
CA ARG A 21 -0.34 -16.48 6.28
C ARG A 21 0.05 -15.03 6.02
N GLN A 22 1.34 -14.73 5.95
CA GLN A 22 1.86 -13.41 5.63
C GLN A 22 1.71 -13.06 4.16
N VAL A 23 1.97 -14.00 3.24
CA VAL A 23 1.72 -13.83 1.80
C VAL A 23 0.22 -13.55 1.54
N LYS A 24 -0.68 -14.27 2.23
CA LYS A 24 -2.13 -14.01 2.13
C LYS A 24 -2.53 -12.61 2.61
N ARG A 25 -1.98 -12.13 3.73
CA ARG A 25 -2.25 -10.75 4.22
C ARG A 25 -1.65 -9.69 3.30
N THR A 26 -0.46 -9.95 2.79
CA THR A 26 0.26 -9.09 1.84
C THR A 26 -0.58 -8.90 0.57
N ARG A 27 -1.03 -10.01 -0.03
CA ARG A 27 -1.88 -9.99 -1.22
C ARG A 27 -3.24 -9.32 -0.98
N HIS A 28 -3.82 -9.48 0.20
CA HIS A 28 -5.13 -8.89 0.52
C HIS A 28 -5.10 -7.37 0.57
N GLU A 29 -4.07 -6.78 1.19
CA GLU A 29 -3.93 -5.32 1.26
C GLU A 29 -3.48 -4.73 -0.09
N GLU A 30 -2.63 -5.43 -0.88
CA GLU A 30 -2.33 -5.04 -2.27
C GLU A 30 -3.61 -4.99 -3.14
N THR A 31 -4.48 -6.00 -2.98
CA THR A 31 -5.75 -6.06 -3.72
C THR A 31 -6.69 -4.92 -3.32
N LYS A 32 -6.72 -4.54 -2.04
CA LYS A 32 -7.49 -3.37 -1.57
C LYS A 32 -6.97 -2.07 -2.17
N ALA A 33 -5.66 -1.84 -2.15
CA ALA A 33 -5.06 -0.63 -2.73
C ALA A 33 -5.32 -0.54 -4.24
N ALA A 34 -5.22 -1.67 -4.97
CA ALA A 34 -5.56 -1.75 -6.38
C ALA A 34 -7.05 -1.46 -6.64
N THR A 35 -7.94 -2.04 -5.82
CA THR A 35 -9.39 -1.83 -5.93
C THR A 35 -9.77 -0.37 -5.67
N LEU A 36 -9.16 0.27 -4.66
CA LEU A 36 -9.34 1.69 -4.38
C LEU A 36 -8.85 2.57 -5.54
N THR A 37 -7.69 2.25 -6.11
CA THR A 37 -7.15 3.00 -7.26
C THR A 37 -8.05 2.89 -8.49
N ILE A 38 -8.53 1.68 -8.79
CA ILE A 38 -9.46 1.44 -9.90
C ILE A 38 -10.79 2.19 -9.67
N GLY A 39 -11.34 2.13 -8.45
CA GLY A 39 -12.57 2.85 -8.08
C GLY A 39 -12.44 4.37 -8.22
N TYR A 40 -11.28 4.92 -7.85
CA TYR A 40 -10.98 6.34 -8.04
C TYR A 40 -10.96 6.72 -9.53
N VAL A 41 -10.28 5.96 -10.37
CA VAL A 41 -10.21 6.23 -11.82
C VAL A 41 -11.61 6.14 -12.46
N ILE A 42 -12.41 5.13 -12.11
CA ILE A 42 -13.77 4.96 -12.64
C ILE A 42 -14.67 6.11 -12.19
N SER A 43 -14.62 6.51 -10.91
CA SER A 43 -15.46 7.61 -10.40
C SER A 43 -15.10 8.95 -11.01
N GLN A 44 -13.80 9.25 -11.16
CA GLN A 44 -13.32 10.43 -11.88
C GLN A 44 -13.76 10.43 -13.36
N GLY A 45 -13.66 9.28 -14.03
CA GLY A 45 -14.13 9.12 -15.41
C GLY A 45 -15.65 9.32 -15.55
N ALA A 46 -16.45 8.82 -14.60
CA ALA A 46 -17.90 9.00 -14.60
C ALA A 46 -18.30 10.48 -14.45
N ILE A 47 -17.59 11.23 -13.60
CA ILE A 47 -17.78 12.69 -13.46
C ILE A 47 -17.50 13.39 -14.80
N LEU A 48 -16.40 13.04 -15.45
CA LEU A 48 -16.01 13.63 -16.73
C LEU A 48 -17.04 13.35 -17.84
N ILE A 49 -17.52 12.10 -17.94
CA ILE A 49 -18.56 11.71 -18.90
C ILE A 49 -19.89 12.44 -18.60
N SER A 50 -20.26 12.54 -17.32
CA SER A 50 -21.49 13.24 -16.92
C SER A 50 -21.48 14.72 -17.29
N ILE A 51 -20.31 15.37 -17.16
CA ILE A 51 -20.10 16.77 -17.57
C ILE A 51 -20.14 16.88 -19.09
N SER A 52 -19.44 15.99 -19.81
CA SER A 52 -19.41 15.99 -21.28
C SER A 52 -20.78 15.79 -21.92
N ASN A 53 -21.67 15.01 -21.28
CA ASN A 53 -22.99 14.68 -21.82
C ASN A 53 -24.07 15.71 -21.44
N ARG A 54 -23.78 16.64 -20.51
CA ARG A 54 -24.70 17.72 -20.14
C ARG A 54 -24.33 19.01 -20.86
N SER A 55 -24.97 19.27 -21.98
CA SER A 55 -24.84 20.52 -22.77
C SER A 55 -25.33 21.79 -22.04
N ALA A 56 -25.85 21.68 -20.81
CA ALA A 56 -26.50 22.77 -20.07
C ALA A 56 -25.70 23.28 -18.85
N LEU A 57 -24.58 22.66 -18.48
CA LEU A 57 -23.71 23.20 -17.43
C LEU A 57 -22.92 24.36 -18.01
N GLN A 58 -23.29 25.59 -17.65
CA GLN A 58 -22.53 26.80 -17.98
C GLN A 58 -21.23 26.83 -17.18
N CYS A 59 -20.20 27.50 -17.72
CA CYS A 59 -18.90 27.69 -17.05
C CYS A 59 -19.01 28.32 -15.65
N ASP A 60 -20.11 29.04 -15.35
CA ASP A 60 -20.41 29.60 -14.02
C ASP A 60 -20.56 28.53 -12.93
N ASP A 61 -21.11 27.35 -13.25
CA ASP A 61 -21.33 26.26 -12.30
C ASP A 61 -20.15 25.27 -12.22
N TRP A 62 -19.01 25.57 -12.85
CA TRP A 62 -17.87 24.66 -12.89
C TRP A 62 -17.28 24.37 -11.49
N PHE A 63 -17.49 25.25 -10.51
CA PHE A 63 -17.05 25.00 -9.14
C PHE A 63 -17.69 23.72 -8.54
N VAL A 64 -18.89 23.32 -8.98
CA VAL A 64 -19.61 22.14 -8.46
C VAL A 64 -18.88 20.83 -8.80
N PRO A 65 -18.65 20.47 -10.09
CA PRO A 65 -17.88 19.29 -10.44
C PRO A 65 -16.42 19.38 -10.00
N PHE A 66 -15.84 20.59 -9.95
CA PHE A 66 -14.50 20.81 -9.43
C PHE A 66 -14.41 20.42 -7.95
N SER A 67 -15.32 20.93 -7.12
CA SER A 67 -15.36 20.65 -5.68
C SER A 67 -15.62 19.17 -5.41
N LEU A 68 -16.51 18.54 -6.19
CA LEU A 68 -16.81 17.12 -6.08
C LEU A 68 -15.58 16.25 -6.41
N SER A 69 -14.89 16.52 -7.52
CA SER A 69 -13.66 15.82 -7.91
C SER A 69 -12.53 16.03 -6.90
N LEU A 70 -12.41 17.24 -6.35
CA LEU A 70 -11.42 17.55 -5.31
C LEU A 70 -11.70 16.77 -4.02
N LEU A 71 -12.94 16.76 -3.53
CA LEU A 71 -13.34 16.04 -2.32
C LEU A 71 -13.12 14.53 -2.47
N LEU A 72 -13.49 13.95 -3.61
CA LEU A 72 -13.20 12.55 -3.93
C LEU A 72 -11.70 12.28 -3.91
N GLY A 73 -10.90 13.13 -4.56
CA GLY A 73 -9.44 13.03 -4.52
C GLY A 73 -8.87 13.02 -3.11
N ILE A 74 -9.36 13.89 -2.23
CA ILE A 74 -8.93 13.95 -0.82
C ILE A 74 -9.30 12.66 -0.09
N VAL A 75 -10.54 12.16 -0.23
CA VAL A 75 -10.98 10.92 0.42
C VAL A 75 -10.14 9.72 -0.04
N TYR A 76 -9.88 9.62 -1.34
CA TYR A 76 -9.04 8.54 -1.88
C TYR A 76 -7.58 8.66 -1.43
N MET A 77 -7.04 9.88 -1.32
CA MET A 77 -5.69 10.10 -0.78
C MET A 77 -5.58 9.69 0.69
N VAL A 78 -6.54 10.07 1.53
CA VAL A 78 -6.53 9.72 2.95
C VAL A 78 -6.62 8.20 3.14
N THR A 79 -7.51 7.53 2.40
CA THR A 79 -7.67 6.07 2.48
C THR A 79 -6.46 5.32 1.93
N PHE A 80 -5.85 5.80 0.84
CA PHE A 80 -4.60 5.27 0.32
C PHE A 80 -3.46 5.44 1.33
N TRP A 81 -3.33 6.62 1.94
CA TRP A 81 -2.33 6.89 2.97
C TRP A 81 -2.48 5.97 4.18
N GLU A 82 -3.71 5.74 4.65
CA GLU A 82 -3.98 4.82 5.74
C GLU A 82 -3.60 3.37 5.38
N ALA A 83 -3.97 2.91 4.17
CA ALA A 83 -3.59 1.59 3.68
C ALA A 83 -2.07 1.42 3.60
N VAL A 84 -1.35 2.44 3.10
CA VAL A 84 0.11 2.47 3.02
C VAL A 84 0.74 2.45 4.42
N ASN A 85 0.23 3.22 5.37
CA ASN A 85 0.76 3.21 6.74
C ASN A 85 0.53 1.87 7.43
N ARG A 86 -0.67 1.27 7.27
CA ARG A 86 -0.96 -0.07 7.79
C ARG A 86 -0.07 -1.11 7.15
N TRP A 87 0.15 -1.03 5.83
CA TRP A 87 1.07 -1.90 5.12
C TRP A 87 2.50 -1.77 5.62
N TYR A 88 2.97 -0.54 5.81
CA TYR A 88 4.29 -0.24 6.31
C TYR A 88 4.49 -0.81 7.72
N HIS A 89 3.54 -0.54 8.61
CA HIS A 89 3.55 -1.08 9.96
C HIS A 89 3.53 -2.62 9.94
N LEU A 90 2.67 -3.21 9.10
CA LEU A 90 2.61 -4.66 8.96
C LEU A 90 3.97 -5.21 8.52
N GLN A 91 4.54 -4.71 7.42
CA GLN A 91 5.84 -5.12 6.89
C GLN A 91 6.97 -4.98 7.91
N TYR A 92 7.00 -3.88 8.68
CA TYR A 92 7.96 -3.70 9.76
C TYR A 92 7.84 -4.82 10.80
N HIS A 93 6.61 -5.13 11.24
CA HIS A 93 6.36 -6.26 12.15
C HIS A 93 6.67 -7.62 11.50
N LEU A 94 6.55 -7.76 10.19
CA LEU A 94 6.94 -8.99 9.50
C LEU A 94 8.45 -9.17 9.53
N GLU A 95 9.21 -8.14 9.17
CA GLU A 95 10.68 -8.16 9.16
C GLU A 95 11.24 -8.42 10.56
N VAL A 96 10.69 -7.77 11.59
CA VAL A 96 11.10 -8.04 12.99
C VAL A 96 10.76 -9.48 13.42
N ASN A 97 9.56 -9.98 13.10
CA ASN A 97 9.17 -11.34 13.48
C ASN A 97 9.97 -12.42 12.72
N ASP A 98 10.38 -12.16 11.49
CA ASP A 98 11.19 -13.09 10.70
C ASP A 98 12.60 -13.21 11.30
N LEU A 99 13.19 -12.08 11.67
CA LEU A 99 14.48 -12.03 12.37
C LEU A 99 14.42 -12.70 13.75
N ASP A 100 13.35 -12.48 14.51
CA ASP A 100 13.13 -13.18 15.78
C ASP A 100 12.97 -14.70 15.57
N ALA A 101 12.29 -15.12 14.50
CA ALA A 101 12.13 -16.53 14.17
C ALA A 101 13.46 -17.20 13.76
N GLU A 102 14.31 -16.51 12.99
CA GLU A 102 15.65 -16.98 12.65
C GLU A 102 16.56 -17.08 13.89
N ALA A 103 16.50 -16.10 14.79
CA ALA A 103 17.23 -16.13 16.06
C ALA A 103 16.80 -17.32 16.94
N LEU A 104 15.51 -17.62 17.00
CA LEU A 104 14.97 -18.76 17.74
C LEU A 104 15.40 -20.10 17.12
N LEU A 105 15.42 -20.20 15.80
CA LEU A 105 15.92 -21.36 15.07
C LEU A 105 17.41 -21.60 15.31
N LEU A 106 18.22 -20.53 15.33
CA LEU A 106 19.64 -20.59 15.66
C LEU A 106 19.88 -21.07 17.09
N GLN A 107 19.08 -20.62 18.07
CA GLN A 107 19.16 -21.13 19.45
C GLN A 107 18.82 -22.62 19.54
N ILE A 108 17.81 -23.09 18.81
CA ILE A 108 17.44 -24.52 18.79
C ILE A 108 18.55 -25.35 18.14
N HIS A 109 19.19 -24.85 17.08
CA HIS A 109 20.26 -25.56 16.37
C HIS A 109 21.60 -25.54 17.12
N HIS A 110 21.85 -24.53 17.96
CA HIS A 110 23.09 -24.34 18.70
C HIS A 110 22.82 -23.89 20.15
N PRO A 111 22.45 -24.82 21.05
CA PRO A 111 22.01 -24.50 22.42
C PRO A 111 23.12 -23.90 23.31
N HIS A 112 24.38 -23.89 22.87
CA HIS A 112 25.52 -23.34 23.63
C HIS A 112 26.19 -22.11 23.01
N SER A 113 25.68 -21.61 21.88
CA SER A 113 26.20 -20.37 21.29
C SER A 113 25.57 -19.19 22.00
N GLN A 114 26.27 -18.60 22.97
CA GLN A 114 25.92 -17.28 23.50
C GLN A 114 26.05 -16.26 22.36
N LEU A 115 24.94 -15.94 21.69
CA LEU A 115 24.91 -14.80 20.80
C LEU A 115 25.12 -13.53 21.65
N PRO A 116 26.01 -12.61 21.22
CA PRO A 116 26.21 -11.36 21.92
C PRO A 116 24.92 -10.56 21.90
N ASP A 117 24.69 -9.89 23.04
CA ASP A 117 23.72 -8.87 23.40
C ASP A 117 22.70 -8.43 22.32
N GLN A 118 21.43 -8.36 22.73
CA GLN A 118 20.28 -7.91 21.93
C GLN A 118 20.52 -6.52 21.34
N GLN A 119 21.22 -6.41 20.22
CA GLN A 119 21.09 -5.24 19.36
C GLN A 119 19.89 -5.49 18.44
N PRO A 120 18.91 -4.57 18.39
CA PRO A 120 17.80 -4.67 17.45
C PRO A 120 18.42 -4.72 16.06
N LEU A 121 18.33 -5.88 15.42
CA LEU A 121 18.87 -6.10 14.09
C LEU A 121 18.04 -5.22 13.15
N GLU A 122 18.60 -4.05 12.82
CA GLU A 122 17.90 -2.98 12.13
C GLU A 122 17.35 -3.50 10.80
N PRO A 123 16.05 -3.33 10.50
CA PRO A 123 15.49 -3.76 9.24
C PRO A 123 16.20 -3.05 8.08
N ASP A 124 16.49 -3.83 7.05
CA ASP A 124 17.33 -3.49 5.90
C ASP A 124 16.93 -2.13 5.28
N ALA A 125 17.64 -1.06 5.65
CA ALA A 125 17.28 0.34 5.38
C ALA A 125 17.13 0.65 3.87
N VAL A 126 17.78 -0.15 3.03
CA VAL A 126 17.73 -0.04 1.56
C VAL A 126 16.37 -0.47 1.01
N ARG A 127 15.74 -1.52 1.56
CA ARG A 127 14.37 -1.91 1.19
C ARG A 127 13.35 -0.87 1.63
N LEU A 128 13.55 -0.33 2.83
CA LEU A 128 12.72 0.74 3.38
C LEU A 128 12.75 1.99 2.49
N MET A 129 13.94 2.37 2.02
CA MET A 129 14.16 3.55 1.18
C MET A 129 13.57 3.37 -0.23
N ARG A 130 13.73 2.18 -0.83
CA ARG A 130 13.13 1.85 -2.14
C ARG A 130 11.60 1.83 -2.11
N ARG A 131 11.01 1.37 -1.00
CA ARG A 131 9.55 1.39 -0.81
C ARG A 131 9.03 2.82 -0.62
N ARG A 132 9.77 3.66 0.10
CA ARG A 132 9.44 5.08 0.31
C ARG A 132 9.46 5.89 -0.99
N SER A 133 10.42 5.60 -1.88
CA SER A 133 10.46 6.23 -3.21
C SER A 133 9.31 5.76 -4.11
N PHE A 134 8.96 4.48 -4.10
CA PHE A 134 7.82 3.97 -4.89
C PHE A 134 6.49 4.60 -4.47
N ILE A 135 6.22 4.69 -3.16
CA ILE A 135 5.04 5.36 -2.61
C ILE A 135 5.04 6.84 -3.01
N GLY A 136 6.19 7.52 -2.90
CA GLY A 136 6.34 8.90 -3.31
C GLY A 136 5.99 9.10 -4.78
N VAL A 137 6.50 8.24 -5.67
CA VAL A 137 6.16 8.26 -7.11
C VAL A 137 4.67 8.03 -7.33
N LEU A 138 4.04 7.11 -6.59
CA LEU A 138 2.62 6.80 -6.73
C LEU A 138 1.73 7.97 -6.30
N ILE A 139 2.07 8.62 -5.19
CA ILE A 139 1.40 9.85 -4.73
C ILE A 139 1.55 10.96 -5.77
N LEU A 140 2.75 11.13 -6.31
CA LEU A 140 3.04 12.17 -7.29
C LEU A 140 2.28 11.93 -8.61
N ALA A 141 2.16 10.67 -9.03
CA ALA A 141 1.34 10.27 -10.17
C ALA A 141 -0.16 10.50 -9.93
N LEU A 142 -0.68 10.18 -8.73
CA LEU A 142 -2.07 10.45 -8.36
C LEU A 142 -2.38 11.95 -8.31
N LEU A 143 -1.47 12.77 -7.77
CA LEU A 143 -1.59 14.23 -7.79
C LEU A 143 -1.57 14.78 -9.22
N GLY A 144 -0.68 14.26 -10.08
CA GLY A 144 -0.65 14.60 -11.49
C GLY A 144 -1.96 14.26 -12.20
N PHE A 145 -2.49 13.06 -11.98
CA PHE A 145 -3.77 12.63 -12.52
C PHE A 145 -4.93 13.51 -12.04
N GLN A 146 -5.00 13.81 -10.73
CA GLN A 146 -5.99 14.74 -10.19
C GLN A 146 -5.90 16.12 -10.85
N GLY A 147 -4.69 16.64 -11.07
CA GLY A 147 -4.48 17.92 -11.76
C GLY A 147 -5.00 17.89 -13.20
N VAL A 148 -4.72 16.82 -13.95
CA VAL A 148 -5.24 16.63 -15.31
C VAL A 148 -6.76 16.55 -15.32
N MET A 149 -7.38 15.83 -14.38
CA MET A 149 -8.84 15.72 -14.29
C MET A 149 -9.51 17.06 -13.95
N LEU A 150 -8.94 17.83 -13.03
CA LEU A 150 -9.44 19.17 -12.69
C LEU A 150 -9.31 20.13 -13.88
N TYR A 151 -8.20 20.07 -14.61
CA TYR A 151 -8.01 20.85 -15.84
C TYR A 151 -8.98 20.44 -16.94
N ALA A 152 -9.20 19.13 -17.13
CA ALA A 152 -10.14 18.62 -18.11
C ALA A 152 -11.57 19.07 -17.79
N CYS A 153 -11.99 19.00 -16.51
CA CYS A 153 -13.28 19.55 -16.06
C CYS A 153 -13.43 21.03 -16.42
N ARG A 154 -12.39 21.85 -16.20
CA ARG A 154 -12.37 23.27 -16.62
C ARG A 154 -12.59 23.42 -18.10
N SER A 155 -11.78 22.70 -18.87
CA SER A 155 -11.67 22.89 -20.30
C SER A 155 -12.98 22.49 -20.98
N PHE A 156 -13.57 21.35 -20.60
CA PHE A 156 -14.84 20.90 -21.18
C PHE A 156 -16.02 21.79 -20.82
N LEU A 157 -16.04 22.42 -19.63
CA LEU A 157 -17.14 23.29 -19.21
C LEU A 157 -17.06 24.71 -19.78
N CYS A 158 -15.85 25.25 -19.96
CA CYS A 158 -15.66 26.64 -20.37
C CYS A 158 -15.29 26.82 -21.85
N HIS A 159 -14.72 25.81 -22.49
CA HIS A 159 -14.38 25.81 -23.91
C HIS A 159 -15.06 24.64 -24.61
N GLY A 160 -16.34 24.39 -24.31
CA GLY A 160 -17.12 23.25 -24.80
C GLY A 160 -16.70 22.78 -26.20
N LEU A 161 -16.53 21.46 -26.34
CA LEU A 161 -15.89 20.78 -27.47
C LEU A 161 -16.24 21.36 -28.85
#